data_AF-A0A8S3GWM2-F1
#
_entry.id   AF-A0A8S3GWM2-F1
#
_cell.length_a   1.000
_cell.length_b   1.000
_cell.length_c   1.000
_cell.angle_alpha   90.00
_cell.angle_beta   90.00
_cell.angle_gamma   90.00
#
_symmetry.space_group_name_H-M   'P 1'
#
loop_
_entity.id
_entity.type
_entity.pdbx_description
1 polymer ?
#
loop_
_entity_poly.entity_id
_entity_poly.type
_entity_poly.pdbx_seq_one_letter_code
_entity_poly.pdbx_strand_id
1 'polypeptide(L)'
;ETIRLLASIVLKENVFVYGKKIYQQVLGGAMGSSFTLTLANIFMWKWQKELVRRQDMTGEYYGRYIDDVFMTWNKSENELKKVLDNANTWHPNIKLEYKIGK
;
A
#
# COMPACT_ATOMS: atom_id res chain seq x y z
N GLU A 1 -18.19 -16.67 5.72
CA GLU A 1 -18.08 -16.22 7.13
C GLU A 1 -16.78 -16.64 7.81
N THR A 2 -16.40 -17.92 7.80
CA THR A 2 -15.19 -18.44 8.47
C THR A 2 -13.89 -17.71 8.11
N ILE A 3 -13.63 -17.45 6.82
CA ILE A 3 -12.42 -16.73 6.37
C ILE A 3 -12.36 -15.31 6.96
N ARG A 4 -13.50 -14.62 7.03
CA ARG A 4 -13.59 -13.27 7.59
C ARG A 4 -13.30 -13.27 9.09
N LEU A 5 -13.79 -14.28 9.81
CA LEU A 5 -13.52 -14.46 11.23
C LEU A 5 -12.03 -14.73 11.49
N LEU A 6 -11.44 -15.70 10.78
CA LEU A 6 -10.03 -16.03 10.90
C LEU A 6 -9.13 -14.85 10.54
N ALA A 7 -9.48 -14.10 9.48
CA ALA A 7 -8.74 -12.90 9.12
C ALA A 7 -8.83 -11.81 10.19
N SER A 8 -10.00 -11.64 10.81
CA SER A 8 -10.17 -10.71 11.92
C SER A 8 -9.32 -11.10 13.12
N ILE A 9 -9.15 -12.39 13.41
CA ILE A 9 -8.29 -12.86 14.50
C ILE A 9 -6.83 -12.51 14.19
N VAL A 10 -6.34 -12.81 12.99
CA VAL A 10 -4.96 -12.49 12.60
C VAL A 10 -4.66 -10.99 12.68
N LEU A 11 -5.62 -10.14 12.30
CA LEU A 11 -5.43 -8.69 12.34
C LEU A 11 -5.56 -8.08 13.73
N LYS A 12 -6.43 -8.62 14.60
CA LYS A 12 -6.73 -8.01 15.91
C LYS A 12 -5.96 -8.62 17.07
N GLU A 13 -5.68 -9.92 17.03
CA GLU A 13 -5.01 -10.65 18.12
C GLU A 13 -3.49 -10.75 17.91
N ASN A 14 -2.93 -9.78 17.19
CA ASN A 14 -1.51 -9.73 16.90
C ASN A 14 -0.73 -9.05 18.04
N VAL A 15 0.13 -9.82 18.70
CA VAL A 15 0.96 -9.38 19.82
C VAL A 15 2.44 -9.63 19.54
N PHE A 16 3.30 -8.72 20.02
CA PHE A 16 4.74 -8.85 19.91
C PHE A 16 5.44 -8.42 21.20
N VAL A 17 6.68 -8.88 21.37
CA VAL A 17 7.52 -8.56 22.52
C VAL A 17 8.58 -7.57 22.09
N TYR A 18 8.75 -6.51 22.87
CA TYR A 18 9.87 -5.58 22.73
C TYR A 18 10.48 -5.29 24.10
N GLY A 19 11.77 -5.62 24.25
CA GLY A 19 12.43 -5.65 25.55
C GLY A 19 11.78 -6.67 26.49
N LYS A 20 11.29 -6.21 27.65
CA LYS A 20 10.58 -7.04 28.65
C LYS A 20 9.07 -6.75 28.70
N LYS A 21 8.52 -6.16 27.63
CA LYS A 21 7.10 -5.75 27.57
C LYS A 21 6.40 -6.40 26.38
N ILE A 22 5.12 -6.70 26.58
CA ILE A 22 4.22 -7.25 25.56
C ILE A 22 3.37 -6.11 25.02
N TYR A 23 3.21 -6.05 23.70
CA TYR A 23 2.45 -5.04 22.99
C TYR A 23 1.46 -5.70 22.04
N GLN A 24 0.28 -5.10 21.88
CA GLN A 24 -0.69 -5.47 20.85
C GLN A 24 -0.58 -4.49 19.70
N GLN A 25 -0.46 -5.01 18.48
CA GLN A 25 -0.47 -4.19 17.28
C GLN A 25 -1.92 -3.80 16.94
N VAL A 26 -2.23 -2.51 17.01
CA VAL A 26 -3.59 -1.97 16.78
C VAL A 26 -3.85 -1.53 15.35
N LEU A 27 -2.81 -1.36 14.54
CA LEU A 27 -2.89 -0.91 13.15
C LEU A 27 -1.93 -1.72 12.25
N GLY A 28 -2.41 -2.11 11.08
CA GLY A 28 -1.68 -3.00 10.16
C GLY A 28 -1.74 -4.46 10.61
N GLY A 29 -0.75 -5.26 10.20
CA GLY A 29 -0.58 -6.62 10.69
C GLY A 29 0.90 -6.96 10.88
N ALA A 30 1.16 -8.17 11.37
CA ALA A 30 2.50 -8.63 11.69
C ALA A 30 3.38 -8.69 10.44
N MET A 31 4.52 -7.99 10.46
CA MET A 31 5.56 -8.19 9.46
C MET A 31 6.07 -9.64 9.52
N GLY A 32 6.29 -10.27 8.36
CA GLY A 32 6.69 -11.67 8.26
C GLY A 32 5.53 -12.68 8.25
N SER A 33 4.30 -12.26 8.53
CA SER A 33 3.11 -13.11 8.35
C SER A 33 2.72 -13.18 6.87
N SER A 34 2.77 -14.38 6.29
CA SER A 34 2.37 -14.63 4.88
C SER A 34 0.92 -14.21 4.59
N PHE A 35 0.03 -14.39 5.57
CA PHE A 35 -1.36 -13.98 5.45
C PHE A 35 -1.52 -12.45 5.52
N THR A 36 -0.79 -11.78 6.41
CA THR A 36 -0.78 -10.32 6.48
C THR A 36 -0.28 -9.71 5.17
N LEU A 37 0.76 -10.29 4.55
CA LEU A 37 1.24 -9.84 3.24
C LEU A 37 0.16 -9.93 2.16
N THR A 38 -0.61 -11.02 2.17
CA THR A 38 -1.75 -11.18 1.24
C THR A 38 -2.81 -10.10 1.45
N LEU A 39 -3.17 -9.83 2.70
CA LEU A 39 -4.15 -8.78 3.03
C LEU A 39 -3.64 -7.38 2.67
N ALA A 40 -2.36 -7.09 2.89
CA ALA A 40 -1.73 -5.84 2.49
C ALA A 40 -1.78 -5.66 0.97
N ASN A 41 -1.52 -6.72 0.19
CA ASN A 41 -1.63 -6.66 -1.27
C ASN A 41 -3.06 -6.39 -1.75
N ILE A 42 -4.07 -6.99 -1.12
CA ILE A 42 -5.49 -6.72 -1.45
C ILE A 42 -5.84 -5.26 -1.12
N PHE A 43 -5.40 -4.77 0.04
CA PHE A 43 -5.62 -3.38 0.45
C PHE A 43 -4.97 -2.41 -0.54
N MET A 44 -3.70 -2.62 -0.87
CA MET A 44 -2.95 -1.77 -1.80
C MET A 44 -3.48 -1.85 -3.23
N TRP A 45 -3.99 -3.01 -3.67
CA TRP A 45 -4.68 -3.14 -4.95
C TRP A 45 -5.90 -2.22 -5.03
N LYS A 46 -6.70 -2.13 -3.95
CA LYS A 46 -7.85 -1.21 -3.90
C LYS A 46 -7.40 0.25 -3.90
N TRP A 47 -6.37 0.58 -3.12
CA TRP A 47 -5.85 1.95 -3.01
C TRP A 47 -5.26 2.46 -4.34
N GLN A 48 -4.52 1.63 -5.09
CA GLN A 48 -3.81 2.06 -6.30
C GLN A 48 -4.68 2.19 -7.56
N LYS A 49 -5.97 1.82 -7.51
CA LYS A 49 -6.83 1.68 -8.71
C LYS A 49 -6.78 2.87 -9.66
N GLU A 50 -6.82 4.08 -9.12
CA GLU A 50 -6.86 5.29 -9.93
C GLU A 50 -5.49 5.61 -10.57
N LEU A 51 -4.36 5.22 -9.94
CA LEU A 51 -3.04 5.34 -10.56
C LEU A 51 -2.90 4.39 -11.74
N VAL A 52 -3.30 3.13 -11.56
CA VAL A 52 -3.27 2.10 -12.62
C VAL A 52 -4.13 2.53 -13.79
N ARG A 53 -5.38 2.93 -13.52
CA ARG A 53 -6.32 3.41 -14.56
C ARG A 53 -5.73 4.55 -15.38
N ARG A 54 -4.98 5.47 -14.75
CA ARG A 54 -4.31 6.57 -15.48
C ARG A 54 -3.24 6.05 -16.41
N GLN A 55 -2.39 5.13 -15.95
CA GLN A 55 -1.34 4.55 -16.78
C GLN A 55 -1.93 3.78 -17.96
N ASP A 56 -2.98 2.99 -17.74
CA ASP A 56 -3.69 2.24 -18.78
C ASP A 56 -4.25 3.18 -19.87
N MET A 57 -4.80 4.34 -19.49
CA MET A 57 -5.33 5.32 -20.45
C MET A 57 -4.24 6.05 -21.24
N THR A 58 -3.04 6.22 -20.68
CA THR A 58 -1.94 6.94 -21.33
C THR A 58 -0.94 6.03 -22.03
N GLY A 59 -1.10 4.71 -21.94
CA GLY A 59 -0.16 3.73 -22.47
C GLY A 59 1.16 3.65 -21.69
N GLU A 60 1.15 4.15 -20.46
CA GLU A 60 2.33 4.16 -19.59
C GLU A 60 2.39 2.89 -18.74
N TYR A 61 3.56 2.58 -18.19
CA TYR A 61 3.77 1.41 -17.35
C TYR A 61 3.41 1.69 -15.88
N TYR A 62 2.79 0.71 -15.23
CA TYR A 62 2.65 0.66 -13.77
C TYR A 62 3.01 -0.74 -13.26
N GLY A 63 3.95 -0.82 -12.35
CA GLY A 63 4.33 -2.04 -11.63
C GLY A 63 4.41 -1.77 -10.14
N ARG A 64 3.94 -2.73 -9.34
CA ARG A 64 4.10 -2.70 -7.89
C ARG A 64 4.64 -4.04 -7.40
N TYR A 65 5.70 -3.99 -6.59
CA TYR A 65 6.21 -5.13 -5.84
C TYR A 65 6.15 -4.82 -4.35
N ILE A 66 5.16 -5.40 -3.66
CA ILE A 66 4.89 -5.16 -2.24
C ILE A 66 4.70 -3.65 -1.97
N ASP A 67 5.69 -2.97 -1.42
CA ASP A 67 5.73 -1.56 -1.06
C ASP A 67 6.40 -0.68 -2.13
N ASP A 68 7.15 -1.27 -3.06
CA ASP A 68 7.79 -0.55 -4.16
C ASP A 68 6.86 -0.38 -5.37
N VAL A 69 6.81 0.84 -5.92
CA VAL A 69 6.08 1.16 -7.14
C VAL A 69 7.05 1.71 -8.18
N PHE A 70 6.95 1.20 -9.40
CA PHE A 70 7.61 1.74 -10.58
C PHE A 70 6.56 2.16 -11.60
N MET A 71 6.64 3.38 -12.10
CA MET A 71 5.75 3.89 -13.12
C MET A 71 6.48 4.78 -14.11
N THR A 72 6.03 4.79 -15.35
CA THR A 72 6.50 5.74 -16.36
C THR A 72 5.51 6.89 -16.49
N TRP A 73 5.96 8.00 -17.08
CA TRP A 73 5.14 9.18 -17.28
C TRP A 73 5.57 9.94 -18.53
N ASN A 74 4.63 10.27 -19.40
CA ASN A 74 4.89 10.96 -20.67
C ASN A 74 4.40 12.41 -20.73
N LYS A 75 3.93 12.98 -19.61
CA LYS A 75 3.52 14.38 -19.51
C LYS A 75 4.52 15.19 -18.68
N SER A 76 4.15 16.42 -18.34
CA SER A 76 5.01 17.28 -17.53
C SER A 76 5.28 16.70 -16.14
N GLU A 77 6.48 16.92 -15.62
CA GLU A 77 6.86 16.56 -14.25
C GLU A 77 5.94 17.22 -13.21
N ASN A 78 5.49 18.45 -13.48
CA ASN A 78 4.55 19.16 -12.62
C ASN A 78 3.18 18.47 -12.53
N GLU A 79 2.69 17.89 -13.63
CA GLU A 79 1.47 17.09 -13.60
C GLU A 79 1.67 15.79 -12.82
N LEU A 80 2.82 15.12 -12.98
CA LEU A 80 3.15 13.93 -12.21
C LEU A 80 3.11 14.22 -10.71
N LYS A 81 3.79 15.28 -10.26
CA LYS A 81 3.78 15.70 -8.85
C LYS A 81 2.37 15.94 -8.33
N LYS A 82 1.53 16.65 -9.09
CA LYS A 82 0.12 16.86 -8.71
C LYS A 82 -0.66 15.56 -8.56
N VAL A 83 -0.44 14.57 -9.44
CA VAL A 83 -1.09 13.26 -9.33
C VAL A 83 -0.62 12.51 -8.09
N LEU A 84 0.68 12.49 -7.81
CA LEU A 84 1.27 11.80 -6.65
C LEU A 84 0.86 12.48 -5.34
N ASP A 85 0.87 13.81 -5.29
CA ASP A 85 0.45 14.58 -4.12
C ASP A 85 -1.05 14.39 -3.86
N ASN A 86 -1.87 14.31 -4.90
CA ASN A 86 -3.28 13.94 -4.76
C ASN A 86 -3.44 12.51 -4.24
N ALA A 87 -2.63 11.55 -4.70
CA ALA A 87 -2.68 10.16 -4.22
C ALA A 87 -2.35 10.05 -2.71
N ASN A 88 -1.47 10.92 -2.21
CA ASN A 88 -1.16 11.05 -0.78
C ASN A 88 -2.33 11.53 0.09
N THR A 89 -3.44 11.97 -0.50
CA THR A 89 -4.66 12.35 0.24
C THR A 89 -5.68 11.21 0.36
N TRP A 90 -5.51 10.11 -0.38
CA TRP A 90 -6.53 9.06 -0.50
C TRP A 90 -6.70 8.22 0.76
N HIS A 91 -5.67 8.14 1.60
CA HIS A 91 -5.74 7.41 2.85
C HIS A 91 -4.79 8.02 3.90
N PRO A 92 -5.24 8.29 5.13
CA PRO A 92 -4.45 9.02 6.13
C PRO A 92 -3.15 8.30 6.53
N ASN A 93 -3.11 6.96 6.40
CA ASN A 93 -1.96 6.14 6.77
C ASN A 93 -1.17 5.60 5.57
N ILE A 94 -1.42 6.11 4.35
CA ILE A 94 -0.61 5.75 3.16
C ILE A 94 0.02 7.02 2.60
N LYS A 95 1.34 7.00 2.48
CA LYS A 95 2.12 8.10 1.92
C LYS A 95 3.15 7.55 0.95
N LEU A 96 3.05 7.99 -0.30
CA LEU A 96 4.05 7.81 -1.34
C LEU A 96 5.23 8.73 -1.10
N GLU A 97 6.41 8.14 -1.04
CA GLU A 97 7.68 8.83 -1.21
C GLU A 97 8.22 8.48 -2.60
N TYR A 98 8.62 9.48 -3.38
CA TYR A 98 8.97 9.28 -4.78
C TYR A 98 10.28 9.95 -5.15
N LYS A 99 10.97 9.35 -6.11
CA LYS A 99 12.13 9.91 -6.82
C LYS A 99 11.83 9.89 -8.30
N ILE A 100 12.05 11.02 -8.96
CA ILE A 100 11.82 11.17 -10.40
C ILE A 100 13.19 11.03 -11.08
N GLY A 101 13.33 10.00 -11.91
CA GLY A 101 14.51 9.83 -12.77
C GLY A 101 14.51 10.86 -13.89
N LYS A 102 15.69 11.37 -14.23
CA LYS A 102 15.91 12.19 -15.43
C LYS A 102 16.32 11.31 -16.60
#